data_AF-A0A939DSZ1-F1
#
_entry.id   AF-A0A939DSZ1-F1
#
_cell.length_a   1.000
_cell.length_b   1.000
_cell.length_c   1.000
_cell.angle_alpha   90.00
_cell.angle_beta   90.00
_cell.angle_gamma   90.00
#
_symmetry.space_group_name_H-M   'P 1'
#
loop_
_entity.id
_entity.type
_entity.pdbx_description
1 polymer ?
#
loop_
_entity_poly.entity_id
_entity_poly.type
_entity_poly.pdbx_seq_one_letter_code
_entity_poly.pdbx_strand_id
1 'polypeptide(L)' 'KWQPGMLALVHTEHGQRQVLIKKVGKFMATVDLNHPLAGKTLTFDLEVIDVREATAEEIEHGHAHGEGGHHHH' A
#
# COMPACT_ATOMS: atom_id res chain seq x y z
N LYS A 1 -12.94 17.16 -14.67
CA LYS A 1 -11.61 17.58 -15.20
C LYS A 1 -10.57 17.27 -14.14
N TRP A 2 -9.38 16.81 -14.53
CA TRP A 2 -8.33 16.44 -13.59
C TRP A 2 -7.73 17.67 -12.92
N GLN A 3 -7.27 17.52 -11.68
CA GLN A 3 -6.69 18.60 -10.88
C GLN A 3 -5.43 18.09 -10.14
N PRO A 4 -4.39 18.93 -9.94
CA PRO A 4 -3.27 18.58 -9.07
C PRO A 4 -3.75 18.16 -7.67
N GLY A 5 -3.17 17.09 -7.11
CA GLY A 5 -3.54 16.50 -5.83
C GLY A 5 -4.68 15.46 -5.90
N MET A 6 -5.35 15.33 -7.05
CA MET A 6 -6.38 14.32 -7.25
C MET A 6 -5.78 12.90 -7.32
N LEU A 7 -6.45 11.94 -6.68
CA LEU A 7 -6.21 10.51 -6.92
C LEU A 7 -7.06 10.04 -8.09
N ALA A 8 -6.44 9.36 -9.05
CA ALA A 8 -7.11 8.84 -10.23
C ALA A 8 -6.75 7.37 -10.46
N LEU A 9 -7.71 6.61 -10.98
CA LEU A 9 -7.48 5.27 -11.53
C LEU A 9 -7.16 5.40 -13.02
N VAL A 10 -6.02 4.86 -13.42
CA VAL A 10 -5.54 4.88 -14.81
C VAL A 10 -5.39 3.43 -15.28
N HIS A 11 -5.89 3.15 -16.48
CA HIS A 11 -5.68 1.86 -17.10
C HIS A 11 -4.32 1.86 -17.79
N THR A 12 -3.46 0.92 -17.42
CA THR A 12 -2.13 0.71 -18.00
C THR A 12 -2.08 -0.67 -18.65
N GLU A 13 -1.03 -0.96 -19.42
CA GLU A 13 -0.80 -2.29 -20.00
C GLU A 13 -0.67 -3.39 -18.91
N HIS A 14 -0.37 -3.00 -17.67
CA HIS A 14 -0.30 -3.88 -16.51
C HIS A 14 -1.57 -3.85 -15.64
N GLY A 15 -2.70 -3.39 -16.20
CA GLY A 15 -3.97 -3.26 -15.49
C GLY A 15 -4.18 -1.87 -14.87
N GLN A 16 -5.17 -1.77 -13.99
CA GLN A 16 -5.54 -0.51 -13.35
C GLN A 16 -4.54 -0.13 -12.26
N ARG A 17 -4.06 1.12 -12.30
CA ARG A 17 -3.18 1.69 -11.27
C ARG A 17 -3.76 2.98 -10.72
N GLN A 18 -3.65 3.15 -9.41
CA GLN A 18 -3.93 4.41 -8.74
C GLN A 18 -2.72 5.34 -8.88
N VAL A 19 -2.97 6.60 -9.24
CA VAL A 19 -1.93 7.61 -9.42
C VAL A 19 -2.35 8.93 -8.78
N LEU A 20 -1.37 9.71 -8.35
CA LEU A 20 -1.56 11.07 -7.88
C LEU A 20 -1.27 12.07 -9.00
N ILE A 21 -2.21 12.95 -9.32
CA ILE A 21 -1.99 13.98 -10.34
C ILE A 21 -1.05 15.05 -9.78
N LYS A 22 0.14 15.21 -10.35
CA LYS A 22 1.10 16.25 -9.95
C LYS A 22 0.86 17.54 -10.71
N LYS A 23 0.55 17.44 -12.00
CA LYS A 23 0.37 18.60 -12.89
C LYS A 23 -0.55 18.24 -14.04
N VAL A 24 -1.40 19.17 -14.44
CA VAL A 24 -2.30 19.03 -15.59
C VAL A 24 -1.87 20.04 -16.67
N GLY A 25 -1.63 19.55 -17.89
CA GLY A 25 -1.35 20.35 -19.08
C GLY A 25 -2.51 20.30 -20.08
N LYS A 26 -2.32 20.91 -21.26
CA LYS A 26 -3.35 20.99 -22.31
C LYS A 26 -3.70 19.63 -22.93
N PHE A 27 -2.71 18.75 -23.07
CA PHE A 27 -2.86 17.45 -23.72
C PHE A 27 -2.42 16.27 -22.85
N MET A 28 -1.65 16.53 -21.79
CA MET A 28 -1.06 15.49 -20.94
C MET A 28 -1.10 15.91 -19.47
N ALA A 29 -1.09 14.92 -18.57
CA ALA A 29 -0.94 15.12 -17.14
C ALA A 29 0.32 14.40 -16.65
N THR A 30 1.05 15.02 -15.73
CA THR A 30 2.14 14.37 -14.99
C THR A 30 1.55 13.73 -13.76
N VAL A 31 1.86 12.45 -13.55
CA VAL A 31 1.34 11.64 -12.44
C VAL A 31 2.48 11.06 -11.62
N ASP A 32 2.20 10.83 -10.34
CA ASP A 32 3.10 10.14 -9.41
C ASP A 32 2.48 8.78 -9.06
N LEU A 33 3.26 7.73 -9.29
CA LEU A 33 2.92 6.32 -9.07
C LEU A 33 3.58 5.76 -7.80
N ASN A 34 4.40 6.55 -7.13
CA ASN A 34 5.08 6.09 -5.92
C ASN A 34 4.09 5.97 -4.76
N HIS A 35 4.41 5.07 -3.83
CA HIS A 35 3.70 5.00 -2.56
C HIS A 35 3.77 6.38 -1.85
N PRO A 36 2.74 6.83 -1.12
CA PRO A 36 2.74 8.15 -0.45
C PRO A 36 3.92 8.41 0.49
N LEU A 37 4.54 7.34 0.99
CA LEU A 37 5.72 7.37 1.87
C LEU A 37 7.06 7.16 1.15
N ALA A 38 7.07 7.00 -0.17
CA ALA A 38 8.31 6.82 -0.93
C ALA A 38 9.24 8.03 -0.79
N GLY A 39 10.53 7.76 -0.57
CA GLY A 39 11.55 8.79 -0.35
C GLY A 39 11.44 9.52 1.00
N LYS A 40 10.49 9.15 1.88
CA LYS A 40 10.42 9.66 3.24
C LYS A 40 11.20 8.76 4.17
N THR A 41 11.99 9.36 5.06
CA THR A 41 12.49 8.65 6.25
C THR A 41 11.31 8.43 7.19
N LEU A 42 11.02 7.18 7.52
CA LEU A 42 10.03 6.81 8.51
C LEU A 42 10.74 6.55 9.84
N THR A 43 10.34 7.27 10.88
CA THR A 43 10.84 7.09 12.24
C THR A 43 9.72 6.49 13.06
N PHE A 44 10.00 5.36 13.70
CA PHE A 44 9.06 4.66 14.57
C PHE A 44 9.65 4.58 15.97
N ASP A 45 8.79 4.76 16.96
CA ASP A 45 9.06 4.41 18.34
C ASP A 45 8.34 3.10 18.61
N LEU A 46 9.08 2.04 18.93
CA LEU A 46 8.57 0.67 18.99
C LEU A 46 8.87 0.05 20.35
N GLU A 47 7.88 -0.65 20.89
CA GLU A 47 7.99 -1.49 22.07
C GLU A 47 7.59 -2.93 21.70
N VAL A 48 8.37 -3.92 22.14
CA VAL A 48 8.03 -5.34 21.93
C VAL A 48 7.12 -5.78 23.07
N ILE A 49 5.87 -6.10 22.74
CA ILE A 49 4.85 -6.48 23.72
C ILE A 49 4.84 -7.98 24.04
N ASP A 50 5.16 -8.83 23.06
CA ASP A 50 5.16 -10.29 23.20
C ASP A 50 5.97 -10.94 22.08
N VAL A 51 6.46 -12.16 22.33
CA VAL A 51 7.16 -13.01 21.36
C VAL A 51 6.73 -14.46 21.58
N ARG A 52 6.22 -15.10 20.53
CA ARG A 52 5.81 -16.50 20.54
C ARG A 52 6.22 -17.21 19.26
N GLU A 53 6.22 -18.54 19.32
CA GLU A 53 6.35 -19.37 18.13
C GLU A 53 5.11 -19.23 17.22
N ALA A 54 5.35 -19.24 15.91
CA ALA A 54 4.27 -19.29 14.92
C ALA A 54 3.65 -20.69 14.88
N THR A 55 2.33 -20.77 14.65
CA THR A 55 1.67 -22.06 14.43
C THR A 55 1.98 -22.60 13.04
N ALA A 56 1.70 -23.89 12.80
CA ALA A 56 1.90 -24.49 11.48
C ALA A 56 1.08 -23.79 10.37
N GLU A 57 -0.13 -23.33 10.68
CA GLU A 57 -1.01 -22.60 9.76
C GLU A 57 -0.45 -21.21 9.42
N GLU A 58 0.06 -20.48 10.41
CA GLU A 58 0.68 -19.15 10.17
C GLU A 58 1.94 -19.25 9.31
N ILE A 59 2.71 -20.33 9.47
CA ILE A 59 3.87 -20.61 8.61
C ILE A 59 3.41 -20.92 7.18
N GLU A 60 2.36 -21.74 7.02
CA GLU A 60 1.80 -22.06 5.70
C GLU A 60 1.24 -20.80 4.98
N HIS A 61 0.58 -19.91 5.72
CA HIS A 61 -0.02 -18.69 5.18
C HIS A 61 0.98 -17.52 5.03
N GLY A 62 2.13 -17.58 5.69
CA GLY A 62 3.17 -16.54 5.65
C GLY A 62 2.83 -15.25 6.39
N HIS A 63 1.83 -15.26 7.28
CA HIS A 63 1.47 -14.12 8.12
C HIS A 63 0.84 -14.56 9.44
N ALA A 64 0.97 -13.71 10.47
CA ALA A 64 0.41 -13.98 11.79
C ALA A 64 -1.12 -13.89 11.78
N HIS A 65 -1.76 -14.77 12.55
CA HIS A 65 -3.18 -14.73 12.86
C HIS A 65 -3.34 -14.12 14.26
N GLY A 66 -4.31 -13.20 14.42
CA GLY A 66 -4.59 -12.58 15.72
C GLY A 66 -5.19 -13.56 16.75
N GLU A 67 -5.29 -13.14 18.01
CA GLU A 67 -6.01 -13.91 19.04
C GLU A 67 -7.47 -14.14 18.61
N GLY A 68 -7.83 -15.41 18.37
CA GLY A 68 -9.15 -15.81 17.84
C GLY A 68 -9.26 -15.87 16.31
N GLY A 69 -8.15 -15.80 15.58
CA GLY A 69 -8.12 -15.79 14.11
C GLY A 69 -8.46 -17.12 13.45
N HIS A 70 -9.76 -17.45 13.37
CA HIS A 70 -10.28 -18.33 12.32
C HIS A 70 -10.71 -17.46 11.13
N HIS A 71 -9.84 -17.33 10.14
CA HIS A 71 -10.24 -16.91 8.80
C HIS A 71 -9.78 -18.00 7.83
N HIS A 72 -10.55 -19.10 7.81
CA HIS A 72 -10.56 -19.97 6.64
C HIS A 72 -11.10 -19.15 5.46
N HIS A 73 -10.37 -19.18 4.35
CA HIS A 73 -10.90 -18.81 3.04
C HIS A 73 -12.11 -19.66 2.64
#